data_AF-A0ABD7RQT6-F1
#
_entry.id   AF-A0ABD7RQT6-F1
#
_cell.length_a   1.000
_cell.length_b   1.000
_cell.length_c   1.000
_cell.angle_alpha   90.00
_cell.angle_beta   90.00
_cell.angle_gamma   90.00
#
_symmetry.space_group_name_H-M   'P 1'
#
loop_
_entity.id
_entity.type
_entity.pdbx_description
1 polymer ?
#
loop_
_entity_poly.entity_id
_entity_poly.type
_entity_poly.pdbx_seq_one_letter_code
_entity_poly.pdbx_strand_id
1 'polypeptide(L)' 'MRNHVVIEDWDGDGAIRLPDDVLQEMGVDVGDTLYLLEEYVGTTRCRVLSKSPRIPDRVDELVGHWESFGKAASDLAKDE' A
#
# COMPACT_ATOMS: atom_id res chain seq x y z
N MET A 1 5.88 15.88 15.09
CA MET A 1 5.70 16.80 13.95
C MET A 1 4.31 16.57 13.36
N ARG A 2 3.45 17.60 13.25
CA ARG A 2 2.19 17.51 12.49
C ARG A 2 2.49 18.06 11.10
N ASN A 3 2.83 17.18 10.18
CA ASN A 3 3.05 17.56 8.79
C ASN A 3 1.68 17.71 8.16
N HIS A 4 1.16 18.94 8.14
CA HIS A 4 0.00 19.24 7.30
C HIS A 4 0.47 19.16 5.84
N VAL A 5 -0.28 18.46 5.02
CA VAL A 5 -0.02 18.32 3.60
C VAL A 5 -1.18 18.97 2.88
N VAL A 6 -0.89 19.92 2.00
CA VAL A 6 -1.90 20.55 1.14
C VAL A 6 -2.00 19.72 -0.13
N ILE A 7 -3.23 19.39 -0.51
CA ILE A 7 -3.50 18.84 -1.85
C ILE A 7 -3.60 20.04 -2.78
N GLU A 8 -2.72 20.09 -3.78
CA GLU A 8 -2.70 21.13 -4.80
C GLU A 8 -3.35 20.63 -6.09
N ASP A 9 -3.83 21.55 -6.91
CA ASP A 9 -4.30 21.24 -8.25
C ASP A 9 -3.12 21.26 -9.23
N TRP A 10 -2.97 20.20 -10.00
CA TRP A 10 -1.94 20.04 -11.02
C TRP A 10 -2.57 19.50 -12.29
N ASP A 11 -2.79 20.42 -13.24
CA ASP A 11 -3.44 20.15 -14.53
C ASP A 11 -4.80 19.43 -14.38
N GLY A 12 -5.55 19.74 -13.32
CA GLY A 12 -6.86 19.15 -13.01
C GLY A 12 -6.82 17.92 -12.11
N ASP A 13 -5.63 17.42 -11.76
CA ASP A 13 -5.44 16.33 -10.82
C ASP A 13 -4.94 16.83 -9.45
N GLY A 14 -5.45 16.22 -8.38
CA GLY A 14 -4.99 16.50 -7.03
C GLY A 14 -3.60 15.91 -6.77
N ALA A 15 -2.62 16.75 -6.46
CA ALA A 15 -1.25 16.35 -6.18
C ALA A 15 -0.86 16.65 -4.73
N ILE A 16 -0.05 15.76 -4.15
CA ILE A 16 0.58 15.96 -2.84
C ILE A 16 2.04 16.39 -3.08
N ARG A 17 2.43 17.55 -2.57
CA ARG A 17 3.84 17.96 -2.57
C ARG A 17 4.61 17.19 -1.50
N LEU A 18 5.65 16.49 -1.95
CA LEU A 18 6.64 15.90 -1.08
C LEU A 18 7.88 16.80 -1.05
N PRO A 19 8.42 17.11 0.14
CA PRO A 19 9.69 17.82 0.26
C PRO A 19 10.84 17.06 -0.43
N ASP A 20 11.78 17.81 -1.00
CA ASP A 20 12.91 17.26 -1.77
C ASP A 20 13.81 16.34 -0.92
N ASP A 21 14.01 16.67 0.36
CA ASP A 21 14.75 15.86 1.31
C ASP A 21 14.10 14.49 1.54
N VAL A 22 12.77 14.43 1.55
CA VAL A 22 12.03 13.16 1.65
C VAL A 22 12.20 12.34 0.38
N LEU A 23 12.16 12.96 -0.80
CA LEU A 23 12.39 12.27 -2.07
C LEU A 23 13.82 11.68 -2.13
N GLN A 24 14.82 12.47 -1.72
CA GLN A 24 16.21 12.04 -1.66
C GLN A 24 16.43 10.91 -0.66
N GLU A 25 15.85 10.99 0.54
CA GLU A 25 15.92 9.92 1.55
C GLU A 25 15.30 8.61 1.05
N MET A 26 14.18 8.72 0.33
CA MET A 26 13.52 7.57 -0.30
C MET A 26 14.28 7.05 -1.53
N GLY A 27 15.22 7.83 -2.08
CA GLY A 27 15.96 7.53 -3.31
C GLY A 27 15.00 7.39 -4.49
N VAL A 28 14.14 8.39 -4.68
CA VAL A 28 13.16 8.48 -5.77
C VAL A 28 13.37 9.80 -6.52
N ASP A 29 13.21 9.76 -7.83
CA ASP A 29 13.36 10.92 -8.71
C ASP A 29 12.06 11.22 -9.47
N VAL A 30 12.01 12.40 -10.10
CA VAL A 30 10.88 12.78 -10.96
C VAL A 30 10.73 11.79 -12.11
N GLY A 31 9.56 11.19 -12.23
CA GLY A 31 9.25 10.15 -13.21
C GLY A 31 9.19 8.74 -12.65
N ASP A 32 9.66 8.54 -11.41
CA ASP A 32 9.50 7.25 -10.72
C ASP A 32 8.04 6.99 -10.31
N THR A 33 7.69 5.71 -10.23
CA THR A 33 6.38 5.28 -9.75
C THR A 33 6.45 4.88 -8.28
N LEU A 34 5.51 5.39 -7.49
CA LEU A 34 5.28 4.98 -6.11
C LEU A 34 3.89 4.39 -5.94
N TYR A 35 3.78 3.48 -4.98
CA TYR A 35 2.54 2.82 -4.60
C TYR A 35 2.02 3.41 -3.29
N LEU A 36 0.74 3.76 -3.27
CA LEU A 36 0.04 4.18 -2.06
C LEU A 36 -0.69 2.99 -1.44
N LEU A 37 -0.21 2.53 -0.29
CA LEU A 37 -0.69 1.33 0.40
C LEU A 37 -1.34 1.68 1.74
N GLU A 38 -2.18 0.78 2.26
CA GLU A 38 -2.68 0.85 3.64
C GLU A 38 -1.87 -0.06 4.56
N GLU A 39 -1.11 0.53 5.48
CA GLU A 39 -0.21 -0.17 6.38
C GLU A 39 -0.63 -0.05 7.85
N TYR A 40 -0.18 -0.94 8.74
CA TYR A 40 -0.27 -0.73 10.18
C TYR A 40 1.11 -0.34 10.70
N VAL A 41 1.23 0.87 11.26
CA VAL A 41 2.43 1.31 11.97
C VAL A 41 2.16 1.13 13.46
N GLY A 42 2.65 0.03 14.02
CA GLY A 42 2.24 -0.44 15.35
C GLY A 42 0.79 -0.91 15.33
N THR A 43 -0.09 -0.22 16.06
CA THR A 43 -1.54 -0.51 16.11
C THR A 43 -2.39 0.44 15.27
N THR A 44 -1.77 1.42 14.60
CA THR A 44 -2.49 2.46 13.86
C THR A 44 -2.45 2.18 12.36
N ARG A 45 -3.61 2.20 11.70
CA ARG A 45 -3.70 2.10 10.24
C ARG A 45 -3.29 3.44 9.60
N CYS A 46 -2.29 3.39 8.72
CA CYS A 46 -1.68 4.53 8.05
C CYS A 46 -1.72 4.34 6.52
N ARG A 47 -1.64 5.43 5.76
CA ARG A 47 -1.35 5.38 4.32
C ARG A 47 0.16 5.52 4.14
N VAL A 48 0.77 4.62 3.38
CA VAL A 48 2.22 4.56 3.18
C VAL A 48 2.56 4.63 1.70
N LEU A 49 3.56 5.44 1.37
CA LEU A 49 4.17 5.48 0.05
C LEU A 49 5.31 4.45 0.00
N SER A 50 5.32 3.62 -1.04
CA SER A 50 6.28 2.52 -1.19
C SER A 50 6.80 2.45 -2.63
N LYS A 51 8.08 2.09 -2.79
CA LYS A 51 8.68 1.76 -4.09
C LYS A 51 8.25 0.38 -4.61
N SER A 52 7.78 -0.49 -3.72
CA SER A 52 7.33 -1.83 -4.05
C SER A 52 5.80 -1.92 -3.95
N PRO A 53 5.13 -2.62 -4.88
CA PRO A 53 3.67 -2.77 -4.88
C PRO A 53 3.15 -3.62 -3.71
N ARG A 54 4.01 -4.43 -3.10
CA ARG A 54 3.70 -5.27 -1.92
C ARG A 54 4.85 -5.18 -0.93
N ILE A 55 4.52 -5.19 0.36
CA ILE A 55 5.51 -5.31 1.43
C ILE A 55 5.70 -6.82 1.69
N PRO A 56 6.92 -7.38 1.54
CA PRO A 56 7.17 -8.82 1.46
C PRO A 56 6.77 -9.69 2.67
N ASP A 57 6.38 -9.11 3.80
CA ASP A 57 6.22 -9.82 5.07
C ASP A 57 4.81 -9.71 5.69
N ARG A 58 3.80 -9.30 4.91
CA ARG A 58 2.43 -9.16 5.43
C ARG A 58 1.70 -10.50 5.51
N VAL A 59 1.27 -10.82 6.73
CA VAL A 59 0.33 -11.90 7.08
C VAL A 59 -0.99 -11.81 6.28
N ASP A 60 -1.32 -10.66 5.68
CA ASP A 60 -2.47 -10.51 4.77
C ASP A 60 -2.40 -11.49 3.56
N GLU A 61 -1.20 -11.85 3.10
CA GLU A 61 -1.04 -12.87 2.03
C GLU A 61 -1.35 -14.28 2.55
N LEU A 62 -1.10 -14.56 3.84
CA LEU A 62 -1.48 -15.82 4.49
C LEU A 62 -3.00 -15.96 4.64
N VAL A 63 -3.73 -14.86 4.89
CA VAL A 63 -5.20 -14.88 5.00
C VAL A 63 -5.85 -15.12 3.64
N GLY A 64 -5.34 -14.49 2.56
CA GLY A 64 -5.84 -14.73 1.21
C GLY A 64 -5.67 -16.18 0.75
N HIS A 65 -4.59 -16.85 1.18
CA HIS A 65 -4.40 -18.28 0.92
C HIS A 65 -5.43 -19.14 1.65
N TRP A 66 -5.76 -18.84 2.92
CA TRP A 66 -6.74 -19.61 3.69
C TRP A 66 -8.16 -19.53 3.12
N GLU A 67 -8.58 -18.38 2.58
CA GLU A 67 -9.89 -18.26 1.91
C GLU A 67 -9.96 -19.13 0.64
N SER A 68 -8.86 -19.22 -0.12
CA SER A 68 -8.76 -20.10 -1.29
C SER A 68 -8.80 -21.57 -0.93
N PHE A 69 -8.14 -21.99 0.16
CA PHE A 69 -8.20 -23.36 0.66
C PHE A 69 -9.60 -23.72 1.19
N GLY A 70 -10.26 -22.81 1.92
CA GLY A 70 -11.62 -23.01 2.40
C GLY A 70 -12.62 -23.20 1.26
N LYS A 71 -12.48 -22.42 0.18
CA LYS A 71 -13.29 -22.55 -1.03
C LYS A 71 -13.05 -23.89 -1.73
N ALA A 72 -11.79 -24.27 -1.96
CA ALA A 72 -11.44 -25.53 -2.59
C ALA A 72 -11.93 -26.76 -1.80
N ALA A 73 -11.84 -26.71 -0.46
CA ALA A 73 -12.36 -27.77 0.40
C ALA A 73 -13.89 -27.85 0.37
N SER A 74 -14.58 -26.71 0.31
CA SER A 74 -16.04 -26.65 0.24
C SER A 74 -16.61 -27.10 -1.11
N ASP A 75 -15.85 -26.96 -2.19
CA ASP A 75 -16.24 -27.38 -3.54
C ASP A 75 -16.03 -28.90 -3.70
N LEU A 76 -14.99 -29.48 -3.09
CA LEU A 76 -14.75 -30.94 -3.09
C LEU A 76 -15.80 -31.71 -2.27
N ALA A 77 -16.35 -31.11 -1.21
CA ALA A 77 -17.36 -31.73 -0.36
C ALA A 77 -18.81 -31.70 -0.93
N LYS A 78 -19.01 -31.08 -2.09
CA LYS A 78 -20.32 -30.99 -2.77
C LYS A 78 -20.49 -31.99 -3.91
N ASP A 79 -19.43 -32.72 -4.25
CA ASP A 79 -19.39 -33.74 -5.31
C ASP A 79 -19.58 -35.18 -4.76
N GLU A 80 -19.94 -35.36 -3.49
CA GLU A 80 -20.39 -36.64 -2.87
C GLU A 80 -21.92 -36.69 -2.67
#